data_AF-A0A7Y5SVN0-F1
#
_entry.id   AF-A0A7Y5SVN0-F1
#
_cell.length_a   1.000
_cell.length_b   1.000
_cell.length_c   1.000
_cell.angle_alpha   90.00
_cell.angle_beta   90.00
_cell.angle_gamma   90.00
#
_symmetry.space_group_name_H-M   'P 1'
#
loop_
_entity.id
_entity.type
_entity.pdbx_description
1 polymer ?
#
loop_
_entity_poly.entity_id
_entity_poly.type
_entity_poly.pdbx_seq_one_letter_code
_entity_poly.pdbx_strand_id
1 'polypeptide(L)'
;MKCKGCQYSLWNLRSRTCPECGRGFTPSEYSFRPGTIRFCCPHCAQHYFGTDKDGLLEPRAFTCVKCGQGVTLEEMVLLPVEGLSEAQTSGEIMPWLERPRIGFWRGWWGTVTRAMLSPGRLLDLTPPDSGVGPALKFACFSQAVFGLTGFMGILCGAMVIGALVGAAGGAMSFGLALIVGFFVGFIIVILSTLLVVTLWSLATHGVLRLTGKTEYRLDRTIQAIAYSSGANALTGIPCIGAYFSSILSIWWLVSAVLAVRTAQKVSGWRASMAVLGPPLLLAGVIVAAYSVGMYFVLQQAQAAGTAGGGSFWNASPQASQLERRNQTHAALVHSELKNYAMVHDTWPLTGFHLIVENSIDPSAFVYETFDRDSSTVKIEGMSLLAFQVMNTEGQTQVLEAAAGNVPSNLVAARFGDTVFTFYGVPPDDIDPRLWLHVLCPAGDPATVRMIALQVGGFMILQGEERLKALAAQNLIRVELGLEPLPDPATIEGYYEKP
;
A
#
# COMPACT_ATOMS: atom_id res chain seq x y z
N MET A 1 -22.75 14.70 -42.09
CA MET A 1 -23.36 13.38 -42.36
C MET A 1 -22.45 12.66 -43.35
N LYS A 2 -21.81 11.56 -42.94
CA LYS A 2 -20.87 10.80 -43.79
C LYS A 2 -21.31 9.36 -43.94
N CYS A 3 -21.12 8.77 -45.11
CA CYS A 3 -21.47 7.38 -45.35
C CYS A 3 -20.72 6.45 -44.40
N LYS A 4 -21.44 5.58 -43.69
CA LYS A 4 -20.86 4.55 -42.81
C LYS A 4 -20.02 3.50 -43.55
N GLY A 5 -20.13 3.42 -44.89
CA GLY A 5 -19.34 2.53 -45.74
C GLY A 5 -18.01 3.14 -46.21
N CYS A 6 -18.09 4.28 -46.89
CA CYS A 6 -16.94 4.90 -47.58
C CYS A 6 -16.58 6.31 -47.12
N GLN A 7 -17.25 6.84 -46.08
CA GLN A 7 -17.03 8.19 -45.54
C GLN A 7 -17.33 9.37 -46.49
N TYR A 8 -17.93 9.11 -47.65
CA TYR A 8 -18.41 10.16 -48.56
C TYR A 8 -19.45 11.07 -47.88
N SER A 9 -19.42 12.36 -48.23
CA SER A 9 -20.33 13.37 -47.72
C SER A 9 -21.75 13.15 -48.23
N LEU A 10 -22.72 12.97 -47.34
CA LEU A 10 -24.10 12.64 -47.73
C LEU A 10 -25.06 13.84 -47.74
N TRP A 11 -24.53 15.06 -47.62
CA TRP A 11 -25.35 16.28 -47.60
C TRP A 11 -25.93 16.62 -48.96
N ASN A 12 -27.08 17.29 -48.97
CA ASN A 12 -27.77 17.71 -50.19
C ASN A 12 -28.11 16.56 -51.16
N LEU A 13 -28.16 15.31 -50.68
CA LEU A 13 -28.54 14.16 -51.49
C LEU A 13 -30.03 13.88 -51.36
N ARG A 14 -30.73 13.87 -52.50
CA ARG A 14 -32.12 13.40 -52.61
C ARG A 14 -32.17 11.87 -52.69
N SER A 15 -31.16 11.26 -53.32
CA SER A 15 -30.99 9.82 -53.37
C SER A 15 -30.61 9.31 -51.97
N ARG A 16 -31.39 8.38 -51.41
CA ARG A 16 -31.09 7.70 -50.13
C ARG A 16 -30.03 6.61 -50.28
N THR A 17 -29.11 6.85 -51.19
CA THR A 17 -28.07 5.92 -51.63
C THR A 17 -26.80 6.73 -51.79
N CYS A 18 -25.72 6.25 -51.17
CA CYS A 18 -24.41 6.86 -51.31
C CYS A 18 -23.93 6.74 -52.78
N PRO A 19 -23.55 7.84 -53.44
CA PRO A 19 -23.13 7.80 -54.85
C PRO A 19 -21.80 7.06 -55.04
N GLU A 20 -20.94 7.00 -54.01
CA GLU A 20 -19.63 6.35 -54.09
C GLU A 20 -19.67 4.83 -53.90
N CYS A 21 -20.45 4.34 -52.93
CA CYS A 21 -20.42 2.90 -52.57
C CYS A 21 -21.77 2.20 -52.70
N GLY A 22 -22.82 2.90 -53.16
CA GLY A 22 -24.15 2.32 -53.34
C GLY A 22 -24.89 1.96 -52.04
N ARG A 23 -24.31 2.20 -50.86
CA ARG A 23 -24.94 1.89 -49.58
C ARG A 23 -26.13 2.82 -49.33
N GLY A 24 -27.28 2.25 -48.99
CA GLY A 24 -28.45 2.98 -48.54
C GLY A 24 -28.20 3.71 -47.21
N PHE A 25 -28.87 4.83 -46.99
CA PHE A 25 -28.81 5.54 -45.71
C PHE A 25 -30.11 6.30 -45.43
N THR A 26 -30.46 6.45 -44.15
CA THR A 26 -31.55 7.33 -43.72
C THR A 26 -31.04 8.46 -42.80
N PRO A 27 -31.68 9.64 -42.78
CA PRO A 27 -31.40 10.70 -41.83
C PRO A 27 -31.43 10.28 -40.35
N SER A 28 -32.37 9.41 -39.96
CA SER A 28 -32.49 8.92 -38.58
C SER A 28 -31.30 8.10 -38.07
N GLU A 29 -30.48 7.58 -38.97
CA GLU A 29 -29.26 6.84 -38.63
C GLU A 29 -28.13 7.71 -38.07
N TYR A 30 -28.28 9.03 -38.09
CA TYR A 30 -27.29 10.00 -37.68
C TYR A 30 -27.80 10.87 -36.53
N SER A 31 -26.91 11.27 -35.64
CA SER A 31 -27.16 12.32 -34.66
C SER A 31 -26.51 13.62 -35.11
N PHE A 32 -27.17 14.73 -34.78
CA PHE A 32 -26.73 16.08 -35.07
C PHE A 32 -26.76 16.92 -33.81
N ARG A 33 -26.03 18.04 -33.83
CA ARG A 33 -26.19 19.04 -32.78
C ARG A 33 -27.55 19.74 -32.96
N PRO A 34 -28.38 19.87 -31.92
CA PRO A 34 -29.70 20.50 -32.05
C PRO A 34 -29.61 21.91 -32.64
N GLY A 35 -30.50 22.23 -33.57
CA GLY A 35 -30.57 23.51 -34.26
C GLY A 35 -29.50 23.74 -35.34
N THR A 36 -28.62 22.77 -35.61
CA THR A 36 -27.52 22.95 -36.59
C THR A 36 -27.83 22.43 -38.00
N ILE A 37 -28.97 21.77 -38.18
CA ILE A 37 -29.40 21.16 -39.45
C ILE A 37 -30.70 21.78 -39.95
N ARG A 38 -30.72 22.08 -41.24
CA ARG A 38 -31.93 22.35 -42.03
C ARG A 38 -32.40 21.05 -42.65
N PHE A 39 -33.58 20.61 -42.23
CA PHE A 39 -34.34 19.55 -42.88
C PHE A 39 -35.24 20.19 -43.92
N CYS A 40 -34.92 20.01 -45.19
CA CYS A 40 -35.65 20.61 -46.30
C CYS A 40 -36.71 19.65 -46.83
N CYS A 41 -37.95 20.14 -46.94
CA CYS A 41 -39.06 19.46 -47.60
C CYS A 41 -38.64 19.03 -49.02
N PRO A 42 -38.81 17.75 -49.39
CA PRO A 42 -38.39 17.26 -50.71
C PRO A 42 -39.17 17.91 -51.86
N HIS A 43 -40.39 18.38 -51.61
CA HIS A 43 -41.30 18.94 -52.62
C HIS A 43 -41.09 20.44 -52.87
N CYS A 44 -40.83 21.25 -51.83
CA CYS A 44 -40.82 22.72 -51.94
C CYS A 44 -39.61 23.40 -51.30
N ALA A 45 -38.65 22.61 -50.79
CA ALA A 45 -37.43 23.07 -50.11
C ALA A 45 -37.64 23.92 -48.84
N GLN A 46 -38.88 24.01 -48.31
CA GLN A 46 -39.13 24.63 -47.00
C GLN A 46 -38.28 23.93 -45.94
N HIS A 47 -37.50 24.69 -45.17
CA HIS A 47 -36.62 24.14 -44.15
C HIS A 47 -37.28 24.14 -42.77
N TYR A 48 -36.88 23.16 -41.97
CA TYR A 48 -37.22 22.98 -40.57
C TYR A 48 -35.96 22.66 -39.80
N PHE A 49 -35.94 22.90 -38.50
CA PHE A 49 -34.78 22.65 -37.65
C PHE A 49 -35.05 21.48 -36.72
N GLY A 50 -34.10 20.56 -36.62
CA GLY A 50 -34.16 19.48 -35.65
C GLY A 50 -33.76 19.97 -34.26
N THR A 51 -34.70 19.94 -33.32
CA THR A 51 -34.54 20.49 -31.97
C THR A 51 -34.54 19.42 -30.88
N ASP A 52 -34.74 18.15 -31.23
CA ASP A 52 -34.71 17.09 -30.23
C ASP A 52 -33.30 16.80 -29.70
N LYS A 53 -33.18 15.86 -28.75
CA LYS A 53 -31.90 15.49 -28.11
C LYS A 53 -30.81 14.98 -29.07
N ASP A 54 -31.20 14.50 -30.25
CA ASP A 54 -30.32 13.95 -31.28
C ASP A 54 -30.21 14.90 -32.48
N GLY A 55 -30.75 16.12 -32.37
CA GLY A 55 -30.77 17.14 -33.42
C GLY A 55 -31.64 16.80 -34.62
N LEU A 56 -32.65 15.95 -34.42
CA LEU A 56 -33.61 15.51 -35.42
C LEU A 56 -34.96 16.22 -35.21
N LEU A 57 -35.86 16.07 -36.20
CA LEU A 57 -37.17 16.72 -36.17
C LEU A 57 -38.12 16.09 -35.14
N GLU A 58 -38.88 16.94 -34.48
CA GLU A 58 -40.01 16.54 -33.62
C GLU A 58 -41.22 17.41 -34.00
N PRO A 59 -42.29 16.85 -34.58
CA PRO A 59 -42.53 15.43 -34.90
C PRO A 59 -41.75 14.90 -36.12
N ARG A 60 -41.64 13.56 -36.23
CA ARG A 60 -40.89 12.85 -37.30
C ARG A 60 -41.61 12.79 -38.65
N ALA A 61 -42.93 13.00 -38.64
CA ALA A 61 -43.77 13.10 -39.82
C ALA A 61 -44.82 14.18 -39.59
N PHE A 62 -45.07 15.02 -40.59
CA PHE A 62 -45.97 16.17 -40.49
C PHE A 62 -46.35 16.70 -41.87
N THR A 63 -47.31 17.61 -41.92
CA THR A 63 -47.71 18.30 -43.15
C THR A 63 -46.88 19.57 -43.34
N CYS A 64 -46.22 19.71 -44.50
CA CYS A 64 -45.40 20.87 -44.79
C CYS A 64 -46.23 22.17 -44.81
N VAL A 65 -45.80 23.17 -44.03
CA VAL A 65 -46.54 24.45 -43.89
C VAL A 65 -46.59 25.28 -45.18
N LYS A 66 -45.68 25.06 -46.12
CA LYS A 66 -45.58 25.81 -47.37
C LYS A 66 -46.35 25.17 -48.53
N CYS A 67 -46.25 23.85 -48.70
CA CYS A 67 -46.82 23.16 -49.86
C CYS A 67 -47.97 22.19 -49.52
N GLY A 68 -48.30 22.02 -48.24
CA GLY A 68 -49.40 21.15 -47.79
C GLY A 68 -49.19 19.65 -47.98
N GLN A 69 -48.03 19.22 -48.49
CA GLN A 69 -47.71 17.80 -48.67
C GLN A 69 -47.27 17.15 -47.35
N GLY A 70 -47.65 15.89 -47.13
CA GLY A 70 -47.13 15.08 -46.03
C GLY A 70 -45.64 14.79 -46.24
N VAL A 71 -44.83 15.02 -45.22
CA VAL A 71 -43.38 14.77 -45.26
C VAL A 71 -42.95 13.95 -44.06
N THR A 72 -42.03 13.02 -44.29
CA THR A 72 -41.36 12.26 -43.23
C THR A 72 -39.88 12.64 -43.15
N LEU A 73 -39.29 12.54 -41.96
CA LEU A 73 -37.87 12.80 -41.71
C LEU A 73 -36.96 12.14 -42.75
N GLU A 74 -37.29 10.91 -43.15
CA GLU A 74 -36.41 10.10 -43.99
C GLU A 74 -36.33 10.56 -45.44
N GLU A 75 -37.36 11.27 -45.90
CA GLU A 75 -37.46 11.79 -47.25
C GLU A 75 -36.83 13.19 -47.38
N MET A 76 -36.55 13.86 -46.26
CA MET A 76 -36.09 15.25 -46.23
C MET A 76 -34.61 15.38 -46.57
N VAL A 77 -34.27 16.42 -47.34
CA VAL A 77 -32.89 16.71 -47.73
C VAL A 77 -32.22 17.48 -46.59
N LEU A 78 -31.05 17.03 -46.14
CA LEU A 78 -30.34 17.65 -45.03
C LEU A 78 -29.27 18.60 -45.56
N LEU A 79 -29.23 19.80 -44.97
CA LEU A 79 -28.22 20.82 -45.20
C LEU A 79 -27.77 21.40 -43.85
N PRO A 80 -26.49 21.75 -43.66
CA PRO A 80 -26.08 22.59 -42.53
C PRO A 80 -26.83 23.93 -42.55
N VAL A 81 -27.05 24.53 -41.37
CA VAL A 81 -27.45 25.95 -41.27
C VAL A 81 -26.38 26.80 -41.95
N GLU A 82 -26.79 27.91 -42.58
CA GLU A 82 -25.87 28.86 -43.18
C GLU A 82 -24.82 29.35 -42.17
N GLY A 83 -23.56 29.40 -42.60
CA GLY A 83 -22.43 29.77 -41.75
C GLY A 83 -21.85 28.63 -40.90
N LEU A 84 -22.48 27.44 -40.87
CA LEU A 84 -21.93 26.27 -40.19
C LEU A 84 -21.28 25.29 -41.18
N SER A 85 -20.08 24.84 -40.85
CA SER A 85 -19.43 23.72 -41.54
C SER A 85 -20.06 22.38 -41.15
N GLU A 86 -19.99 21.37 -42.02
CA GLU A 86 -20.50 20.02 -41.76
C GLU A 86 -19.94 19.38 -40.46
N ALA A 87 -18.74 19.78 -40.04
CA ALA A 87 -18.10 19.29 -38.83
C ALA A 87 -18.77 19.86 -37.57
N GLN A 88 -19.28 21.09 -37.63
CA GLN A 88 -19.94 21.75 -36.51
C GLN A 88 -21.35 21.21 -36.25
N THR A 89 -21.89 20.44 -37.20
CA THR A 89 -23.24 19.90 -37.11
C THR A 89 -23.29 18.45 -36.64
N SER A 90 -22.15 17.75 -36.55
CA SER A 90 -22.15 16.36 -36.11
C SER A 90 -22.58 16.24 -34.65
N GLY A 91 -23.49 15.33 -34.36
CA GLY A 91 -23.93 15.04 -33.00
C GLY A 91 -22.84 14.39 -32.16
N GLU A 92 -23.13 14.21 -30.88
CA GLU A 92 -22.24 13.47 -30.01
C GLU A 92 -22.11 12.02 -30.46
N ILE A 93 -20.91 11.48 -30.36
CA ILE A 93 -20.56 10.11 -30.74
C ILE A 93 -19.93 9.36 -29.58
N MET A 94 -20.04 8.03 -29.60
CA MET A 94 -19.24 7.16 -28.73
C MET A 94 -17.80 7.07 -29.29
N PRO A 95 -16.78 7.70 -28.66
CA PRO A 95 -15.46 7.88 -29.27
C PRO A 95 -14.73 6.56 -29.54
N TRP A 96 -14.86 5.58 -28.66
CA TRP A 96 -14.29 4.25 -28.83
C TRP A 96 -14.90 3.60 -30.08
N LEU A 97 -16.21 3.44 -30.18
CA LEU A 97 -16.81 2.74 -31.34
C LEU A 97 -16.49 3.41 -32.69
N GLU A 98 -16.33 4.73 -32.69
CA GLU A 98 -16.00 5.53 -33.87
C GLU A 98 -14.49 5.68 -34.15
N ARG A 99 -13.62 4.94 -33.45
CA ARG A 99 -12.14 4.95 -33.66
C ARG A 99 -11.72 4.82 -35.13
N PRO A 100 -12.33 3.97 -35.98
CA PRO A 100 -11.98 3.91 -37.40
C PRO A 100 -12.15 5.24 -38.14
N ARG A 101 -13.04 6.12 -37.65
CA ARG A 101 -13.35 7.42 -38.25
C ARG A 101 -12.53 8.56 -37.66
N ILE A 102 -12.37 8.61 -36.34
CA ILE A 102 -11.72 9.74 -35.65
C ILE A 102 -10.25 9.48 -35.28
N GLY A 103 -9.76 8.25 -35.51
CA GLY A 103 -8.42 7.81 -35.13
C GLY A 103 -8.39 7.14 -33.75
N PHE A 104 -7.46 6.20 -33.59
CA PHE A 104 -7.37 5.35 -32.41
C PHE A 104 -7.18 6.16 -31.11
N TRP A 105 -6.17 7.02 -31.04
CA TRP A 105 -5.84 7.80 -29.84
C TRP A 105 -6.90 8.82 -29.46
N ARG A 106 -7.52 9.49 -30.45
CA ARG A 106 -8.64 10.42 -30.21
C ARG A 106 -9.86 9.69 -29.67
N GLY A 107 -10.15 8.49 -30.19
CA GLY A 107 -11.22 7.66 -29.65
C GLY A 107 -10.94 7.13 -28.25
N TRP A 108 -9.70 6.74 -27.96
CA TRP A 108 -9.32 6.29 -26.62
C TRP A 108 -9.41 7.42 -25.59
N TRP A 109 -8.72 8.54 -25.80
CA TRP A 109 -8.76 9.69 -24.89
C TRP A 109 -10.18 10.26 -24.77
N GLY A 110 -10.92 10.37 -25.87
CA GLY A 110 -12.30 10.82 -25.85
C GLY A 110 -13.20 9.93 -24.98
N THR A 111 -12.99 8.62 -24.98
CA THR A 111 -13.73 7.69 -24.10
C THR A 111 -13.25 7.78 -22.66
N VAL A 112 -11.94 7.89 -22.40
CA VAL A 112 -11.39 8.10 -21.04
C VAL A 112 -11.98 9.38 -20.41
N THR A 113 -11.91 10.50 -21.11
CA THR A 113 -12.44 11.79 -20.63
C THR A 113 -13.94 11.72 -20.36
N ARG A 114 -14.73 11.11 -21.25
CA ARG A 114 -16.17 10.93 -21.02
C ARG A 114 -16.47 9.93 -19.89
N ALA A 115 -15.67 8.89 -19.71
CA ALA A 115 -15.81 7.96 -18.60
C ALA A 115 -15.56 8.66 -17.26
N MET A 116 -14.61 9.60 -17.22
CA MET A 116 -14.34 10.42 -16.04
C MET A 116 -15.41 11.48 -15.79
N LEU A 117 -15.83 12.25 -16.81
CA LEU A 117 -16.62 13.46 -16.61
C LEU A 117 -18.12 13.28 -16.85
N SER A 118 -18.51 12.33 -17.70
CA SER A 118 -19.90 12.11 -18.09
C SER A 118 -20.24 10.63 -18.38
N PRO A 119 -19.98 9.71 -17.44
CA PRO A 119 -20.11 8.27 -17.65
C PRO A 119 -21.52 7.82 -18.03
N GLY A 120 -22.56 8.45 -17.49
CA GLY A 120 -23.94 8.18 -17.90
C GLY A 120 -24.16 8.51 -19.38
N ARG A 121 -23.76 9.71 -19.81
CA ARG A 121 -23.87 10.15 -21.21
C ARG A 121 -23.04 9.28 -22.16
N LEU A 122 -21.87 8.82 -21.72
CA LEU A 122 -21.05 7.87 -22.49
C LEU A 122 -21.84 6.58 -22.79
N LEU A 123 -22.59 6.07 -21.80
CA LEU A 123 -23.41 4.88 -21.97
C LEU A 123 -24.67 5.14 -22.80
N ASP A 124 -25.30 6.32 -22.69
CA ASP A 124 -26.39 6.71 -23.59
C ASP A 124 -25.96 6.70 -25.07
N LEU A 125 -24.73 7.12 -25.36
CA LEU A 125 -24.17 7.12 -26.71
C LEU A 125 -23.75 5.73 -27.20
N THR A 126 -23.68 4.75 -26.30
CA THR A 126 -23.28 3.38 -26.64
C THR A 126 -24.53 2.61 -27.07
N PRO A 127 -24.62 2.12 -28.32
CA PRO A 127 -25.78 1.34 -28.78
C PRO A 127 -25.98 0.08 -27.91
N PRO A 128 -27.21 -0.22 -27.44
CA PRO A 128 -27.46 -1.39 -26.59
C PRO A 128 -27.13 -2.74 -27.26
N ASP A 129 -27.23 -2.79 -28.59
CA ASP A 129 -26.93 -3.93 -29.46
C ASP A 129 -25.45 -4.04 -29.84
N SER A 130 -24.61 -3.08 -29.43
CA SER A 130 -23.16 -3.20 -29.63
C SER A 130 -22.63 -4.42 -28.87
N GLY A 131 -21.74 -5.19 -29.50
CA GLY A 131 -21.15 -6.36 -28.83
C GLY A 131 -20.34 -5.97 -27.58
N VAL A 132 -20.14 -6.92 -26.65
CA VAL A 132 -19.28 -6.71 -25.46
C VAL A 132 -17.79 -6.61 -25.81
N GLY A 133 -17.37 -7.19 -26.93
CA GLY A 133 -15.98 -7.26 -27.37
C GLY A 133 -15.27 -5.90 -27.44
N PRO A 134 -15.84 -4.88 -28.13
CA PRO A 134 -15.30 -3.52 -28.10
C PRO A 134 -15.13 -2.97 -26.69
N ALA A 135 -16.09 -3.16 -25.79
CA ALA A 135 -16.01 -2.65 -24.42
C ALA A 135 -14.88 -3.32 -23.62
N LEU A 136 -14.75 -4.64 -23.72
CA LEU A 136 -13.65 -5.38 -23.08
C LEU A 136 -12.28 -4.96 -23.64
N LYS A 137 -12.17 -4.78 -24.96
CA LYS A 137 -10.94 -4.25 -25.59
C LYS A 137 -10.57 -2.87 -25.06
N PHE A 138 -11.55 -1.98 -24.84
CA PHE A 138 -11.31 -0.69 -24.21
C PHE A 138 -10.77 -0.84 -22.79
N ALA A 139 -11.41 -1.68 -21.98
CA ALA A 139 -11.01 -1.89 -20.60
C ALA A 139 -9.60 -2.46 -20.52
N CYS A 140 -9.29 -3.56 -21.22
CA CYS A 140 -7.97 -4.17 -21.22
C CYS A 140 -6.89 -3.20 -21.71
N PHE A 141 -7.14 -2.49 -22.82
CA PHE A 141 -6.18 -1.51 -23.33
C PHE A 141 -5.95 -0.37 -22.33
N SER A 142 -7.01 0.17 -21.73
CA SER A 142 -6.90 1.27 -20.77
C SER A 142 -6.16 0.83 -19.51
N GLN A 143 -6.50 -0.33 -18.94
CA GLN A 143 -5.80 -0.85 -17.75
C GLN A 143 -4.35 -1.23 -18.05
N ALA A 144 -4.05 -1.74 -19.25
CA ALA A 144 -2.68 -1.99 -19.68
C ALA A 144 -1.85 -0.69 -19.73
N VAL A 145 -2.42 0.38 -20.30
CA VAL A 145 -1.75 1.69 -20.35
C VAL A 145 -1.58 2.28 -18.95
N PHE A 146 -2.62 2.29 -18.12
CA PHE A 146 -2.55 2.85 -16.76
C PHE A 146 -1.63 2.03 -15.85
N GLY A 147 -1.65 0.70 -15.98
CA GLY A 147 -0.74 -0.19 -15.26
C GLY A 147 0.72 0.05 -15.67
N LEU A 148 0.98 0.21 -16.98
CA LEU A 148 2.31 0.54 -17.50
C LEU A 148 2.83 1.87 -16.93
N THR A 149 2.04 2.93 -16.98
CA THR A 149 2.47 4.26 -16.54
C THR A 149 2.57 4.35 -15.01
N GLY A 150 1.66 3.69 -14.29
CA GLY A 150 1.69 3.61 -12.82
C GLY A 150 2.89 2.80 -12.31
N PHE A 151 3.21 1.67 -12.95
CA PHE A 151 4.33 0.80 -12.57
C PHE A 151 5.69 1.40 -12.91
N MET A 152 5.76 2.27 -13.93
CA MET A 152 7.02 2.91 -14.33
C MET A 152 7.63 3.78 -13.23
N GLY A 153 6.81 4.40 -12.36
CA GLY A 153 7.31 5.11 -11.18
C GLY A 153 8.03 4.19 -10.18
N ILE A 154 7.51 2.98 -9.97
CA ILE A 154 8.09 1.96 -9.10
C ILE A 154 9.40 1.44 -9.69
N LEU A 155 9.42 1.17 -11.01
CA LEU A 155 10.63 0.73 -11.72
C LEU A 155 11.74 1.77 -11.65
N CYS A 156 11.45 3.05 -11.90
CA CYS A 156 12.43 4.12 -11.77
C CYS A 156 12.98 4.22 -10.34
N GLY A 157 12.11 4.14 -9.33
CA GLY A 157 12.54 4.14 -7.93
C GLY A 157 13.42 2.94 -7.58
N ALA A 158 13.03 1.74 -8.02
CA ALA A 158 13.79 0.52 -7.80
C ALA A 158 15.16 0.53 -8.51
N MET A 159 15.24 1.10 -9.72
CA MET A 159 16.51 1.27 -10.43
C MET A 159 17.43 2.29 -9.76
N VAL A 160 16.89 3.39 -9.24
CA VAL A 160 17.68 4.38 -8.48
C VAL A 160 18.20 3.78 -7.18
N ILE A 161 17.35 3.09 -6.41
CA ILE A 161 17.77 2.40 -5.18
C ILE A 161 18.80 1.30 -5.51
N GLY A 162 18.54 0.49 -6.53
CA GLY A 162 19.47 -0.55 -6.98
C GLY A 162 20.82 -0.01 -7.46
N ALA A 163 20.85 1.16 -8.09
CA ALA A 163 22.08 1.84 -8.49
C ALA A 163 22.83 2.44 -7.28
N LEU A 164 22.13 2.97 -6.29
CA LEU A 164 22.72 3.50 -5.06
C LEU A 164 23.27 2.39 -4.15
N VAL A 165 22.62 1.22 -4.13
CA VAL A 165 23.02 0.05 -3.34
C VAL A 165 24.01 -0.87 -4.11
N GLY A 166 24.16 -0.66 -5.41
CA GLY A 166 24.78 -1.56 -6.39
C GLY A 166 26.31 -1.61 -6.45
N ALA A 167 27.02 -1.55 -5.31
CA ALA A 167 28.46 -1.83 -5.26
C ALA A 167 28.80 -3.33 -5.15
N ALA A 168 27.80 -4.22 -5.01
CA ALA A 168 28.01 -5.65 -4.74
C ALA A 168 27.31 -6.57 -5.77
N GLY A 169 27.88 -6.70 -6.98
CA GLY A 169 27.76 -7.88 -7.87
C GLY A 169 26.38 -8.38 -8.37
N GLY A 170 25.24 -7.92 -7.85
CA GLY A 170 23.89 -8.44 -8.13
C GLY A 170 23.03 -7.63 -9.11
N ALA A 171 23.59 -6.57 -9.70
CA ALA A 171 22.81 -5.62 -10.53
C ALA A 171 22.18 -6.28 -11.78
N MET A 172 22.83 -7.29 -12.37
CA MET A 172 22.33 -7.97 -13.58
C MET A 172 21.13 -8.89 -13.29
N SER A 173 21.12 -9.60 -12.16
CA SER A 173 20.01 -10.48 -11.77
C SER A 173 18.78 -9.69 -11.32
N PHE A 174 19.00 -8.54 -10.66
CA PHE A 174 17.93 -7.61 -10.32
C PHE A 174 17.28 -6.98 -11.56
N GLY A 175 18.07 -6.53 -12.53
CA GLY A 175 17.56 -5.97 -13.79
C GLY A 175 16.72 -6.97 -14.59
N LEU A 176 17.17 -8.23 -14.71
CA LEU A 176 16.42 -9.28 -15.37
C LEU A 176 15.10 -9.59 -14.64
N ALA A 177 15.12 -9.67 -13.31
CA ALA A 177 13.91 -9.89 -12.51
C ALA A 177 12.87 -8.78 -12.70
N LEU A 178 13.30 -7.51 -12.81
CA LEU A 178 12.40 -6.39 -13.09
C LEU A 178 11.77 -6.46 -14.48
N ILE A 179 12.55 -6.85 -15.50
CA ILE A 179 12.04 -7.01 -16.88
C ILE A 179 11.04 -8.17 -16.95
N VAL A 180 11.37 -9.32 -16.37
CA VAL A 180 10.47 -10.47 -16.32
C VAL A 180 9.21 -10.11 -15.53
N GLY A 181 9.36 -9.50 -14.36
CA GLY A 181 8.25 -9.04 -13.53
C GLY A 181 7.36 -8.03 -14.26
N PHE A 182 7.92 -7.18 -15.10
CA PHE A 182 7.17 -6.24 -15.92
C PHE A 182 6.28 -6.94 -16.97
N PHE A 183 6.82 -7.86 -17.76
CA PHE A 183 6.03 -8.59 -18.77
C PHE A 183 4.98 -9.50 -18.14
N VAL A 184 5.34 -10.20 -17.05
CA VAL A 184 4.41 -11.02 -16.28
C VAL A 184 3.32 -10.14 -15.68
N GLY A 185 3.68 -9.00 -15.10
CA GLY A 185 2.74 -8.01 -14.56
C GLY A 185 1.76 -7.50 -15.61
N PHE A 186 2.22 -7.25 -16.84
CA PHE A 186 1.37 -6.82 -17.94
C PHE A 186 0.32 -7.87 -18.32
N ILE A 187 0.71 -9.15 -18.41
CA ILE A 187 -0.21 -10.25 -18.65
C ILE A 187 -1.22 -10.37 -17.50
N ILE A 188 -0.73 -10.30 -16.25
CA ILE A 188 -1.57 -10.35 -15.05
C ILE A 188 -2.60 -9.21 -15.06
N VAL A 189 -2.23 -7.99 -15.45
CA VAL A 189 -3.16 -6.84 -15.54
C VAL A 189 -4.26 -7.09 -16.56
N ILE A 190 -3.94 -7.67 -17.72
CA ILE A 190 -4.96 -7.98 -18.74
C ILE A 190 -5.91 -9.07 -18.23
N LEU A 191 -5.37 -10.16 -17.69
CA LEU A 191 -6.17 -11.27 -17.18
C LEU A 191 -7.02 -10.86 -15.97
N SER A 192 -6.45 -10.08 -15.05
CA SER A 192 -7.18 -9.55 -13.89
C SER A 192 -8.26 -8.56 -14.32
N THR A 193 -8.03 -7.73 -15.33
CA THR A 193 -9.06 -6.83 -15.89
C THR A 193 -10.24 -7.61 -16.43
N LEU A 194 -9.99 -8.68 -17.21
CA LEU A 194 -11.06 -9.53 -17.73
C LEU A 194 -11.84 -10.22 -16.60
N LEU A 195 -11.12 -10.77 -15.62
CA LEU A 195 -11.71 -11.43 -14.47
C LEU A 195 -12.57 -10.45 -13.65
N VAL A 196 -12.00 -9.30 -13.27
CA VAL A 196 -12.68 -8.28 -12.46
C VAL A 196 -13.89 -7.72 -13.19
N VAL A 197 -13.76 -7.29 -14.45
CA VAL A 197 -14.90 -6.75 -15.21
C VAL A 197 -16.02 -7.79 -15.31
N THR A 198 -15.69 -9.07 -15.53
CA THR A 198 -16.68 -10.14 -15.65
C THR A 198 -17.36 -10.43 -14.32
N LEU A 199 -16.60 -10.69 -13.25
CA LEU A 199 -17.15 -10.99 -11.92
C LEU A 199 -17.94 -9.80 -11.36
N TRP A 200 -17.42 -8.58 -11.51
CA TRP A 200 -18.10 -7.38 -11.05
C TRP A 200 -19.40 -7.13 -11.81
N SER A 201 -19.40 -7.35 -13.13
CA SER A 201 -20.62 -7.24 -13.94
C SER A 201 -21.65 -8.30 -13.57
N LEU A 202 -21.23 -9.55 -13.32
CA LEU A 202 -22.11 -10.62 -12.87
C LEU A 202 -22.74 -10.30 -11.51
N ALA A 203 -21.93 -9.89 -10.53
CA ALA A 203 -22.42 -9.51 -9.21
C ALA A 203 -23.37 -8.31 -9.29
N THR A 204 -22.99 -7.26 -10.02
CA THR A 204 -23.82 -6.07 -10.23
C THR A 204 -25.15 -6.43 -10.89
N HIS A 205 -25.12 -7.20 -11.97
CA HIS A 205 -26.34 -7.59 -12.68
C HIS A 205 -27.22 -8.52 -11.84
N GLY A 206 -26.61 -9.43 -11.07
CA GLY A 206 -27.30 -10.29 -10.12
C GLY A 206 -28.08 -9.48 -9.08
N VAL A 207 -27.42 -8.52 -8.41
CA VAL A 207 -28.09 -7.64 -7.44
C VAL A 207 -29.18 -6.79 -8.09
N LEU A 208 -28.97 -6.28 -9.31
CA LEU A 208 -30.01 -5.53 -10.03
C LEU A 208 -31.25 -6.38 -10.32
N ARG A 209 -31.06 -7.66 -10.70
CA ARG A 209 -32.14 -8.62 -10.98
C ARG A 209 -32.87 -9.06 -9.71
N LEU A 210 -32.15 -9.22 -8.59
CA LEU A 210 -32.75 -9.52 -7.28
C LEU A 210 -33.59 -8.36 -6.75
N THR A 211 -33.26 -7.12 -7.12
CA THR A 211 -33.88 -5.90 -6.59
C THR A 211 -34.91 -5.29 -7.54
N GLY A 212 -35.19 -5.93 -8.67
CA GLY A 212 -36.26 -5.55 -9.59
C GLY A 212 -35.95 -5.80 -11.08
N LYS A 213 -36.76 -5.21 -11.96
CA LYS A 213 -36.57 -5.31 -13.42
C LYS A 213 -35.36 -4.51 -13.89
N THR A 214 -34.71 -5.00 -14.94
CA THR A 214 -33.64 -4.36 -15.70
C THR A 214 -34.10 -4.20 -17.15
N GLU A 215 -33.76 -3.08 -17.79
CA GLU A 215 -34.15 -2.83 -19.18
C GLU A 215 -33.43 -3.76 -20.17
N TYR A 216 -32.16 -4.06 -19.90
CA TYR A 216 -31.30 -4.82 -20.81
C TYR A 216 -30.66 -6.02 -20.11
N ARG A 217 -30.01 -6.87 -20.92
CA ARG A 217 -29.33 -8.11 -20.48
C ARG A 217 -27.97 -7.80 -19.84
N LEU A 218 -27.28 -8.86 -19.38
CA LEU A 218 -25.95 -8.79 -18.78
C LEU A 218 -24.92 -8.04 -19.66
N ASP A 219 -24.99 -8.21 -20.98
CA ASP A 219 -24.08 -7.56 -21.94
C ASP A 219 -24.01 -6.04 -21.74
N ARG A 220 -25.16 -5.43 -21.42
CA ARG A 220 -25.25 -4.00 -21.17
C ARG A 220 -24.61 -3.59 -19.85
N THR A 221 -24.65 -4.45 -18.83
CA THR A 221 -23.89 -4.23 -17.58
C THR A 221 -22.40 -4.37 -17.83
N ILE A 222 -21.96 -5.36 -18.62
CA ILE A 222 -20.54 -5.52 -19.00
C ILE A 222 -20.04 -4.28 -19.72
N GLN A 223 -20.79 -3.75 -20.69
CA GLN A 223 -20.45 -2.49 -21.36
C GLN A 223 -20.29 -1.33 -20.36
N ALA A 224 -21.23 -1.20 -19.40
CA ALA A 224 -21.19 -0.13 -18.41
C ALA A 224 -19.95 -0.19 -17.52
N ILE A 225 -19.62 -1.36 -16.98
CA ILE A 225 -18.44 -1.56 -16.12
C ILE A 225 -17.13 -1.44 -16.93
N ALA A 226 -17.10 -1.98 -18.14
CA ALA A 226 -15.91 -1.93 -18.98
C ALA A 226 -15.62 -0.50 -19.47
N TYR A 227 -16.62 0.27 -19.91
CA TYR A 227 -16.40 1.65 -20.34
C TYR A 227 -16.19 2.62 -19.18
N SER A 228 -16.77 2.38 -18.00
CA SER A 228 -16.47 3.21 -16.82
C SER A 228 -15.02 3.04 -16.36
N SER A 229 -14.35 1.94 -16.69
CA SER A 229 -12.93 1.68 -16.34
C SER A 229 -11.95 2.75 -16.84
N GLY A 230 -12.35 3.59 -17.80
CA GLY A 230 -11.58 4.78 -18.18
C GLY A 230 -11.38 5.77 -17.02
N ALA A 231 -12.27 5.77 -16.02
CA ALA A 231 -12.13 6.58 -14.81
C ALA A 231 -10.92 6.18 -13.93
N ASN A 232 -10.33 4.99 -14.16
CA ASN A 232 -9.06 4.60 -13.55
C ASN A 232 -7.85 5.36 -14.12
N ALA A 233 -8.01 6.30 -15.05
CA ALA A 233 -6.88 7.07 -15.58
C ALA A 233 -6.02 7.73 -14.47
N LEU A 234 -6.62 8.07 -13.33
CA LEU A 234 -5.91 8.62 -12.17
C LEU A 234 -4.89 7.64 -11.58
N THR A 235 -5.13 6.33 -11.64
CA THR A 235 -4.19 5.31 -11.16
C THR A 235 -2.99 5.16 -12.10
N GLY A 236 -3.08 5.68 -13.32
CA GLY A 236 -1.98 5.72 -14.28
C GLY A 236 -0.97 6.84 -14.04
N ILE A 237 -1.19 7.75 -13.09
CA ILE A 237 -0.27 8.85 -12.81
C ILE A 237 1.00 8.30 -12.13
N PRO A 238 2.20 8.46 -12.70
CA PRO A 238 3.43 7.99 -12.06
C PRO A 238 3.59 8.56 -10.65
N CYS A 239 4.09 7.76 -9.71
CA CYS A 239 4.35 8.14 -8.31
C CYS A 239 3.14 8.59 -7.47
N ILE A 240 1.94 8.72 -8.06
CA ILE A 240 0.70 9.04 -7.33
C ILE A 240 -0.25 7.85 -7.42
N GLY A 241 -0.40 7.30 -8.62
CA GLY A 241 -1.40 6.29 -8.93
C GLY A 241 -1.24 5.01 -8.11
N ALA A 242 -0.02 4.53 -7.90
CA ALA A 242 0.23 3.32 -7.11
C ALA A 242 -0.10 3.53 -5.62
N TYR A 243 0.39 4.62 -5.03
CA TYR A 243 0.26 4.91 -3.59
C TYR A 243 -1.16 5.30 -3.20
N PHE A 244 -1.86 6.03 -4.07
CA PHE A 244 -3.22 6.50 -3.80
C PHE A 244 -4.30 5.68 -4.53
N SER A 245 -3.94 4.52 -5.10
CA SER A 245 -4.84 3.66 -5.89
C SER A 245 -6.18 3.40 -5.20
N SER A 246 -6.17 3.09 -3.91
CA SER A 246 -7.38 2.86 -3.11
C SER A 246 -8.30 4.07 -3.07
N ILE A 247 -7.76 5.28 -2.91
CA ILE A 247 -8.54 6.52 -2.86
C ILE A 247 -9.02 6.90 -4.27
N LEU A 248 -8.14 6.77 -5.27
CA LEU A 248 -8.45 7.11 -6.66
C LEU A 248 -9.51 6.17 -7.27
N SER A 249 -9.58 4.91 -6.83
CA SER A 249 -10.61 3.95 -7.26
C SER A 249 -12.03 4.36 -6.85
N ILE A 250 -12.19 5.24 -5.86
CA ILE A 250 -13.51 5.80 -5.48
C ILE A 250 -14.14 6.51 -6.68
N TRP A 251 -13.33 7.21 -7.48
CA TRP A 251 -13.84 7.91 -8.67
C TRP A 251 -14.36 6.94 -9.74
N TRP A 252 -13.70 5.80 -9.89
CA TRP A 252 -14.19 4.74 -10.78
C TRP A 252 -15.52 4.15 -10.27
N LEU A 253 -15.66 3.93 -8.96
CA LEU A 253 -16.91 3.44 -8.38
C LEU A 253 -18.08 4.40 -8.66
N VAL A 254 -17.88 5.70 -8.47
CA VAL A 254 -18.87 6.74 -8.83
C VAL A 254 -19.23 6.65 -10.32
N SER A 255 -18.22 6.55 -11.18
CA SER A 255 -18.41 6.46 -12.63
C SER A 255 -19.16 5.20 -13.05
N ALA A 256 -18.87 4.06 -12.42
CA ALA A 256 -19.55 2.79 -12.64
C ALA A 256 -21.02 2.86 -12.20
N VAL A 257 -21.33 3.47 -11.05
CA VAL A 257 -22.72 3.67 -10.59
C VAL A 257 -23.51 4.48 -11.60
N LEU A 258 -22.98 5.61 -12.07
CA LEU A 258 -23.63 6.47 -13.05
C LEU A 258 -23.80 5.76 -14.40
N ALA A 259 -22.77 5.05 -14.87
CA ALA A 259 -22.83 4.26 -16.09
C ALA A 259 -23.90 3.16 -16.01
N VAL A 260 -23.96 2.40 -14.92
CA VAL A 260 -24.92 1.31 -14.72
C VAL A 260 -26.35 1.85 -14.58
N ARG A 261 -26.54 2.95 -13.82
CA ARG A 261 -27.83 3.63 -13.68
C ARG A 261 -28.43 3.94 -15.04
N THR A 262 -27.65 4.60 -15.90
CA THR A 262 -28.08 4.99 -17.24
C THR A 262 -28.23 3.78 -18.16
N ALA A 263 -27.23 2.89 -18.19
CA ALA A 263 -27.20 1.74 -19.08
C ALA A 263 -28.37 0.78 -18.84
N GLN A 264 -28.79 0.57 -17.59
CA GLN A 264 -29.88 -0.34 -17.22
C GLN A 264 -31.22 0.36 -16.94
N LYS A 265 -31.27 1.70 -17.08
CA LYS A 265 -32.44 2.56 -16.78
C LYS A 265 -33.04 2.31 -15.39
N VAL A 266 -32.18 2.22 -14.37
CA VAL A 266 -32.59 1.99 -12.98
C VAL A 266 -32.44 3.26 -12.12
N SER A 267 -33.03 3.26 -10.93
CA SER A 267 -32.85 4.34 -9.96
C SER A 267 -31.40 4.40 -9.45
N GLY A 268 -30.95 5.59 -9.04
CA GLY A 268 -29.59 5.81 -8.55
C GLY A 268 -29.24 4.91 -7.36
N TRP A 269 -30.13 4.79 -6.38
CA TRP A 269 -29.88 3.95 -5.20
C TRP A 269 -29.74 2.46 -5.53
N ARG A 270 -30.53 1.93 -6.51
CA ARG A 270 -30.41 0.55 -6.98
C ARG A 270 -29.07 0.30 -7.65
N ALA A 271 -28.62 1.25 -8.50
CA ALA A 271 -27.31 1.18 -9.11
C ALA A 271 -26.19 1.23 -8.07
N SER A 272 -26.27 2.13 -7.08
CA SER A 272 -25.30 2.22 -5.98
C SER A 272 -25.19 0.91 -5.21
N MET A 273 -26.32 0.35 -4.76
CA MET A 273 -26.32 -0.91 -4.02
C MET A 273 -25.77 -2.08 -4.85
N ALA A 274 -26.10 -2.13 -6.15
CA ALA A 274 -25.62 -3.19 -7.03
C ALA A 274 -24.11 -3.11 -7.32
N VAL A 275 -23.56 -1.91 -7.50
CA VAL A 275 -22.14 -1.71 -7.82
C VAL A 275 -21.27 -1.75 -6.56
N LEU A 276 -21.72 -1.16 -5.45
CA LEU A 276 -20.95 -1.02 -4.20
C LEU A 276 -21.18 -2.16 -3.21
N GLY A 277 -22.35 -2.81 -3.23
CA GLY A 277 -22.68 -3.87 -2.28
C GLY A 277 -21.68 -5.04 -2.31
N PRO A 278 -21.43 -5.66 -3.47
CA PRO A 278 -20.49 -6.78 -3.58
C PRO A 278 -19.07 -6.50 -3.06
N PRO A 279 -18.37 -5.41 -3.47
CA PRO A 279 -17.02 -5.15 -2.96
C PRO A 279 -17.00 -4.79 -1.47
N LEU A 280 -18.02 -4.09 -0.95
CA LEU A 280 -18.10 -3.76 0.48
C LEU A 280 -18.32 -5.02 1.34
N LEU A 281 -19.18 -5.94 0.88
CA LEU A 281 -19.37 -7.23 1.53
C LEU A 281 -18.09 -8.05 1.52
N LEU A 282 -17.40 -8.12 0.38
CA LEU A 282 -16.13 -8.83 0.26
C LEU A 282 -15.05 -8.23 1.18
N ALA A 283 -14.93 -6.91 1.22
CA ALA A 283 -14.00 -6.22 2.11
C ALA A 283 -14.31 -6.53 3.58
N GLY A 284 -15.58 -6.52 3.98
CA GLY A 284 -16.01 -6.90 5.33
C GLY A 284 -15.65 -8.35 5.68
N VAL A 285 -15.86 -9.29 4.75
CA VAL A 285 -15.50 -10.70 4.94
C VAL A 285 -13.99 -10.87 5.09
N ILE A 286 -13.19 -10.19 4.27
CA ILE A 286 -11.71 -10.25 4.35
C ILE A 286 -11.22 -9.69 5.69
N VAL A 287 -11.73 -8.54 6.13
CA VAL A 287 -11.36 -7.94 7.42
C VAL A 287 -11.75 -8.85 8.59
N ALA A 288 -12.94 -9.45 8.54
CA ALA A 288 -13.38 -10.40 9.55
C ALA A 288 -12.49 -11.65 9.59
N ALA A 289 -12.20 -12.24 8.43
CA ALA A 289 -11.33 -13.41 8.31
C ALA A 289 -9.90 -13.12 8.81
N TYR A 290 -9.35 -11.95 8.45
CA TYR A 290 -8.05 -11.50 8.94
C TYR A 290 -8.03 -11.34 10.46
N SER A 291 -9.06 -10.70 11.04
CA SER A 291 -9.17 -10.50 12.49
C SER A 291 -9.28 -11.83 13.24
N VAL A 292 -10.06 -12.78 12.71
CA VAL A 292 -10.17 -14.15 13.25
C VAL A 292 -8.84 -14.90 13.13
N GLY A 293 -8.16 -14.82 11.99
CA GLY A 293 -6.84 -15.40 11.79
C GLY A 293 -5.81 -14.85 12.78
N MET A 294 -5.77 -13.53 12.94
CA MET A 294 -4.90 -12.86 13.91
C MET A 294 -5.20 -13.28 15.35
N TYR A 295 -6.47 -13.42 15.71
CA TYR A 295 -6.87 -13.94 17.01
C TYR A 295 -6.30 -15.36 17.25
N PHE A 296 -6.42 -16.26 16.27
CA PHE A 296 -5.86 -17.61 16.39
C PHE A 296 -4.33 -17.63 16.41
N VAL A 297 -3.66 -16.77 15.64
CA VAL A 297 -2.19 -16.64 15.68
C VAL A 297 -1.74 -16.17 17.05
N LEU A 298 -2.43 -15.18 17.65
CA LEU A 298 -2.12 -14.69 18.99
C LEU A 298 -2.37 -15.75 20.06
N GLN A 299 -3.45 -16.53 19.94
CA GLN A 299 -3.70 -17.66 20.85
C GLN A 299 -2.64 -18.76 20.74
N GLN A 300 -2.21 -19.10 19.53
CA GLN A 300 -1.14 -20.08 19.32
C GLN A 300 0.21 -19.57 19.83
N ALA A 301 0.51 -18.29 19.63
CA ALA A 301 1.72 -17.67 20.19
C ALA A 301 1.72 -17.70 21.72
N GLN A 302 0.56 -17.47 22.35
CA GLN A 302 0.40 -17.57 23.80
C GLN A 302 0.52 -19.03 24.30
N ALA A 303 -0.08 -19.99 23.61
CA ALA A 303 -0.03 -21.41 23.98
C ALA A 303 1.37 -22.03 23.75
N ALA A 304 2.05 -21.66 22.67
CA ALA A 304 3.43 -22.07 22.40
C ALA A 304 4.41 -21.44 23.40
N GLY A 305 4.15 -20.20 23.84
CA GLY A 305 4.88 -19.54 24.91
C GLY A 305 4.74 -20.19 26.28
N THR A 306 3.71 -21.00 26.51
CA THR A 306 3.53 -21.78 27.75
C THR A 306 4.10 -23.20 27.71
N ALA A 307 4.33 -23.77 26.52
CA ALA A 307 4.77 -25.16 26.36
C ALA A 307 6.27 -25.29 26.07
N GLY A 308 6.93 -24.27 25.53
CA GLY A 308 8.38 -24.22 25.36
C GLY A 308 9.01 -23.39 26.48
N GLY A 309 9.79 -24.01 27.36
CA GLY A 309 10.52 -23.31 28.41
C GLY A 309 11.31 -22.12 27.87
N GLY A 310 11.03 -20.94 28.45
CA GLY A 310 11.88 -19.74 28.41
C GLY A 310 12.28 -19.23 27.02
N SER A 311 11.38 -18.54 26.32
CA SER A 311 11.78 -17.66 25.20
C SER A 311 11.77 -16.20 25.65
N PHE A 312 12.86 -15.51 25.30
CA PHE A 312 13.41 -14.18 25.60
C PHE A 312 12.45 -12.98 25.84
N TRP A 313 11.14 -13.08 25.62
CA TRP A 313 10.23 -11.93 25.58
C TRP A 313 9.04 -11.97 26.54
N ASN A 314 8.80 -13.10 27.22
CA ASN A 314 7.62 -13.23 28.07
C ASN A 314 7.99 -13.04 29.53
N ALA A 315 7.92 -11.78 29.99
CA ALA A 315 7.74 -11.53 31.40
C ALA A 315 6.59 -12.41 31.93
N SER A 316 6.79 -13.06 33.07
CA SER A 316 5.72 -13.81 33.74
C SER A 316 4.45 -12.96 33.78
N PRO A 317 3.26 -13.51 33.43
CA PRO A 317 1.99 -12.79 33.57
C PRO A 317 1.75 -12.28 35.00
N GLN A 318 2.45 -12.86 35.98
CA GLN A 318 2.40 -12.49 37.40
C GLN A 318 3.53 -11.53 37.83
N ALA A 319 4.47 -11.19 36.95
CA ALA A 319 5.54 -10.24 37.28
C ALA A 319 4.96 -8.85 37.58
N SER A 320 5.50 -8.18 38.58
CA SER A 320 5.14 -6.78 38.86
C SER A 320 5.57 -5.86 37.70
N GLN A 321 4.97 -4.66 37.56
CA GLN A 321 5.41 -3.70 36.54
C GLN A 321 6.90 -3.33 36.69
N LEU A 322 7.36 -3.26 37.94
CA LEU A 322 8.74 -2.97 38.29
C LEU A 322 9.69 -4.08 37.82
N GLU A 323 9.30 -5.34 38.03
CA GLU A 323 10.05 -6.51 37.55
C GLU A 323 10.15 -6.55 36.02
N ARG A 324 9.09 -6.15 35.30
CA ARG A 324 9.13 -6.02 33.84
C ARG A 324 10.12 -4.96 33.35
N ARG A 325 10.17 -3.80 34.01
CA ARG A 325 11.14 -2.74 33.65
C ARG A 325 12.57 -3.19 33.89
N ASN A 326 12.81 -3.83 35.02
CA ASN A 326 14.10 -4.38 35.39
C ASN A 326 14.59 -5.47 34.41
N GLN A 327 13.70 -6.35 33.96
CA GLN A 327 13.99 -7.31 32.88
C GLN A 327 14.30 -6.62 31.55
N THR A 328 13.60 -5.53 31.24
CA THR A 328 13.84 -4.75 30.02
C THR A 328 15.22 -4.09 30.03
N HIS A 329 15.61 -3.48 31.16
CA HIS A 329 16.95 -2.88 31.31
C HIS A 329 18.04 -3.94 31.16
N ALA A 330 17.85 -5.10 31.76
CA ALA A 330 18.78 -6.22 31.65
C ALA A 330 19.00 -6.70 30.21
N ALA A 331 17.91 -6.81 29.45
CA ALA A 331 17.95 -7.23 28.05
C ALA A 331 18.59 -6.17 27.15
N LEU A 332 18.35 -4.88 27.40
CA LEU A 332 18.99 -3.78 26.69
C LEU A 332 20.51 -3.82 26.89
N VAL A 333 20.98 -3.95 28.14
CA VAL A 333 22.42 -4.10 28.43
C VAL A 333 23.00 -5.32 27.72
N HIS A 334 22.30 -6.45 27.70
CA HIS A 334 22.75 -7.64 26.99
C HIS A 334 22.89 -7.43 25.48
N SER A 335 21.91 -6.77 24.86
CA SER A 335 21.88 -6.46 23.42
C SER A 335 23.07 -5.62 23.03
N GLU A 336 23.31 -4.51 23.75
CA GLU A 336 24.37 -3.59 23.36
C GLU A 336 25.76 -4.11 23.70
N LEU A 337 25.92 -4.96 24.74
CA LEU A 337 27.17 -5.68 24.95
C LEU A 337 27.54 -6.55 23.74
N LYS A 338 26.56 -7.25 23.16
CA LYS A 338 26.77 -8.06 21.96
C LYS A 338 27.04 -7.21 20.73
N ASN A 339 26.30 -6.12 20.55
CA ASN A 339 26.54 -5.18 19.46
C ASN A 339 27.95 -4.59 19.52
N TYR A 340 28.40 -4.19 20.71
CA TYR A 340 29.74 -3.68 20.93
C TYR A 340 30.79 -4.73 20.56
N ALA A 341 30.65 -5.96 21.05
CA ALA A 341 31.56 -7.06 20.72
C ALA A 341 31.62 -7.34 19.21
N MET A 342 30.48 -7.32 18.50
CA MET A 342 30.43 -7.51 17.05
C MET A 342 31.11 -6.39 16.26
N VAL A 343 31.08 -5.15 16.76
CA VAL A 343 31.65 -3.98 16.06
C VAL A 343 33.14 -3.82 16.36
N HIS A 344 33.55 -4.09 17.61
CA HIS A 344 34.90 -3.80 18.10
C HIS A 344 35.80 -5.03 18.27
N ASP A 345 35.28 -6.23 17.99
CA ASP A 345 36.00 -7.52 18.16
C ASP A 345 36.58 -7.70 19.59
N THR A 346 36.01 -6.99 20.56
CA THR A 346 36.45 -6.92 21.96
C THR A 346 35.28 -6.55 22.85
N TRP A 347 35.31 -6.97 24.12
CA TRP A 347 34.35 -6.50 25.12
C TRP A 347 34.64 -5.05 25.51
N PRO A 348 33.60 -4.26 25.86
CA PRO A 348 33.86 -2.94 26.41
C PRO A 348 34.58 -3.08 27.76
N LEU A 349 35.49 -2.16 28.08
CA LEU A 349 36.19 -2.20 29.37
C LEU A 349 35.19 -2.08 30.54
N THR A 350 34.07 -1.40 30.31
CA THR A 350 33.04 -1.03 31.29
C THR A 350 31.69 -0.75 30.64
N GLY A 351 30.63 -0.64 31.45
CA GLY A 351 29.33 -0.14 31.00
C GLY A 351 29.33 1.29 30.45
N PHE A 352 30.40 2.08 30.64
CA PHE A 352 30.49 3.46 30.13
C PHE A 352 30.59 3.54 28.62
N HIS A 353 31.28 2.58 28.00
CA HIS A 353 31.42 2.55 26.54
C HIS A 353 30.04 2.41 25.88
N LEU A 354 29.13 1.67 26.53
CA LEU A 354 27.74 1.53 26.08
C LEU A 354 26.92 2.83 26.20
N ILE A 355 27.31 3.74 27.11
CA ILE A 355 26.66 5.05 27.26
C ILE A 355 27.21 6.06 26.23
N VAL A 356 28.54 6.13 26.08
CA VAL A 356 29.20 7.15 25.24
C VAL A 356 28.91 6.96 23.75
N GLU A 357 28.75 5.72 23.29
CA GLU A 357 28.33 5.42 21.92
C GLU A 357 26.83 5.67 21.69
N ASN A 358 26.12 6.22 22.69
CA ASN A 358 24.69 6.48 22.69
C ASN A 358 23.82 5.22 22.55
N SER A 359 24.38 4.06 22.88
CA SER A 359 23.72 2.76 22.73
C SER A 359 22.73 2.49 23.86
N ILE A 360 22.96 3.03 25.07
CA ILE A 360 22.10 2.82 26.26
C ILE A 360 21.93 4.09 27.10
N ASP A 361 20.70 4.37 27.54
CA ASP A 361 20.41 5.44 28.51
C ASP A 361 21.00 5.08 29.91
N PRO A 362 21.68 6.00 30.60
CA PRO A 362 22.33 5.71 31.87
C PRO A 362 21.39 5.16 32.97
N SER A 363 20.10 5.46 32.92
CA SER A 363 19.10 4.89 33.84
C SER A 363 18.95 3.37 33.72
N ALA A 364 19.39 2.76 32.61
CA ALA A 364 19.38 1.30 32.43
C ALA A 364 20.32 0.57 33.40
N PHE A 365 21.30 1.27 33.98
CA PHE A 365 22.25 0.71 34.96
C PHE A 365 21.79 0.90 36.42
N VAL A 366 20.64 1.54 36.64
CA VAL A 366 20.09 1.80 37.98
C VAL A 366 18.76 1.06 38.15
N TYR A 367 18.62 0.38 39.27
CA TYR A 367 17.50 -0.51 39.57
C TYR A 367 16.54 0.18 40.55
N GLU A 368 15.38 0.63 40.04
CA GLU A 368 14.42 1.49 40.77
C GLU A 368 13.86 0.90 42.10
N THR A 369 14.05 -0.39 42.40
CA THR A 369 13.58 -0.95 43.70
C THR A 369 14.47 -0.59 44.88
N PHE A 370 15.65 -0.01 44.65
CA PHE A 370 16.59 0.38 45.68
C PHE A 370 16.70 1.90 45.70
N ASP A 371 16.95 2.51 46.86
CA ASP A 371 17.03 3.97 47.12
C ASP A 371 18.19 4.69 46.37
N ARG A 372 18.56 4.21 45.19
CA ARG A 372 19.57 4.79 44.29
C ARG A 372 18.88 5.25 43.01
N ASP A 373 19.21 6.46 42.58
CA ASP A 373 18.83 7.02 41.29
C ASP A 373 20.09 7.42 40.51
N SER A 374 19.94 7.94 39.29
CA SER A 374 21.06 8.40 38.47
C SER A 374 21.82 9.60 39.08
N SER A 375 21.37 10.15 40.21
CA SER A 375 22.10 11.17 40.97
C SER A 375 23.05 10.57 42.02
N THR A 376 22.86 9.31 42.42
CA THR A 376 23.69 8.64 43.44
C THR A 376 24.82 7.80 42.85
N VAL A 377 24.66 7.28 41.63
CA VAL A 377 25.74 6.59 40.90
C VAL A 377 26.74 7.62 40.37
N LYS A 378 28.02 7.41 40.69
CA LYS A 378 29.11 8.33 40.35
C LYS A 378 30.15 7.72 39.42
N ILE A 379 30.76 8.58 38.62
CA ILE A 379 31.88 8.31 37.74
C ILE A 379 32.96 9.33 38.11
N GLU A 380 34.09 8.89 38.68
CA GLU A 380 35.18 9.80 39.08
C GLU A 380 34.65 10.98 39.93
N GLY A 381 33.76 10.68 40.88
CA GLY A 381 33.10 11.66 41.75
C GLY A 381 31.93 12.46 41.14
N MET A 382 31.71 12.40 39.82
CA MET A 382 30.63 13.08 39.09
C MET A 382 29.36 12.23 39.03
N SER A 383 28.17 12.80 39.20
CA SER A 383 26.91 12.02 39.06
C SER A 383 26.66 11.63 37.60
N LEU A 384 25.97 10.51 37.41
CA LEU A 384 25.62 9.99 36.08
C LEU A 384 24.74 10.98 35.28
N LEU A 385 23.87 11.73 35.96
CA LEU A 385 23.11 12.83 35.37
C LEU A 385 24.01 13.97 34.87
N ALA A 386 25.04 14.35 35.65
CA ALA A 386 25.99 15.39 35.25
C ALA A 386 26.84 14.95 34.06
N PHE A 387 27.21 13.66 33.98
CA PHE A 387 27.89 13.07 32.83
C PHE A 387 27.02 13.10 31.56
N GLN A 388 25.72 12.80 31.68
CA GLN A 388 24.80 12.76 30.53
C GLN A 388 24.61 14.13 29.85
N VAL A 389 24.71 15.23 30.61
CA VAL A 389 24.56 16.59 30.08
C VAL A 389 25.85 17.17 29.49
N MET A 390 26.97 16.44 29.56
CA MET A 390 28.23 16.84 28.91
C MET A 390 28.17 16.66 27.39
N ASN A 391 29.02 17.41 26.67
CA ASN A 391 29.23 17.15 25.25
C ASN A 391 30.07 15.88 25.05
N THR A 392 30.04 15.31 23.84
CA THR A 392 30.73 14.05 23.52
C THR A 392 32.22 14.09 23.84
N GLU A 393 32.90 15.21 23.57
CA GLU A 393 34.34 15.38 23.88
C GLU A 393 34.61 15.29 25.39
N GLY A 394 33.78 15.93 26.22
CA GLY A 394 33.89 15.85 27.67
C GLY A 394 33.56 14.46 28.21
N GLN A 395 32.59 13.75 27.61
CA GLN A 395 32.27 12.36 27.97
C GLN A 395 33.44 11.41 27.66
N THR A 396 34.10 11.59 26.51
CA THR A 396 35.29 10.81 26.13
C THR A 396 36.48 11.05 27.06
N GLN A 397 36.72 12.30 27.48
CA GLN A 397 37.82 12.61 28.41
C GLN A 397 37.62 11.97 29.80
N VAL A 398 36.39 12.01 30.33
CA VAL A 398 36.05 11.33 31.59
C VAL A 398 36.19 9.81 31.43
N LEU A 399 35.83 9.27 30.27
CA LEU A 399 35.98 7.85 29.96
C LEU A 399 37.45 7.42 29.94
N GLU A 400 38.32 8.16 29.27
CA GLU A 400 39.75 7.84 29.21
C GLU A 400 40.40 7.90 30.59
N ALA A 401 40.02 8.89 31.41
CA ALA A 401 40.49 8.98 32.80
C ALA A 401 40.03 7.77 33.63
N ALA A 402 38.75 7.39 33.54
CA ALA A 402 38.20 6.22 34.23
C ALA A 402 38.82 4.91 33.74
N ALA A 403 39.08 4.79 32.42
CA ALA A 403 39.71 3.61 31.81
C ALA A 403 41.16 3.42 32.28
N GLY A 404 41.89 4.51 32.55
CA GLY A 404 43.25 4.48 33.07
C GLY A 404 43.36 3.89 34.50
N ASN A 405 42.26 3.90 35.27
CA ASN A 405 42.21 3.39 36.64
C ASN A 405 41.77 1.92 36.74
N VAL A 406 41.48 1.27 35.61
CA VAL A 406 40.96 -0.10 35.55
C VAL A 406 42.09 -1.12 35.70
N PRO A 407 42.05 -2.04 36.69
CA PRO A 407 43.01 -3.13 36.78
C PRO A 407 42.98 -4.01 35.53
N SER A 408 44.14 -4.41 35.01
CA SER A 408 44.23 -5.26 33.81
C SER A 408 43.80 -6.72 34.05
N ASN A 409 43.61 -7.13 35.32
CA ASN A 409 43.29 -8.50 35.74
C ASN A 409 41.89 -8.62 36.36
N LEU A 410 40.91 -7.87 35.86
CA LEU A 410 39.54 -7.97 36.34
C LEU A 410 38.90 -9.29 35.98
N VAL A 411 38.19 -9.87 36.95
CA VAL A 411 37.31 -11.04 36.75
C VAL A 411 35.85 -10.61 36.67
N ALA A 412 35.50 -9.53 37.38
CA ALA A 412 34.19 -8.90 37.35
C ALA A 412 34.31 -7.42 37.79
N ALA A 413 33.44 -6.57 37.26
CA ALA A 413 33.40 -5.15 37.61
C ALA A 413 31.96 -4.64 37.73
N ARG A 414 31.73 -3.76 38.71
CA ARG A 414 30.44 -3.13 38.95
C ARG A 414 30.35 -1.77 38.28
N PHE A 415 29.18 -1.50 37.71
CA PHE A 415 28.74 -0.16 37.34
C PHE A 415 27.24 -0.01 37.67
N GLY A 416 26.93 0.88 38.63
CA GLY A 416 25.59 0.98 39.19
C GLY A 416 25.15 -0.35 39.81
N ASP A 417 23.96 -0.82 39.42
CA ASP A 417 23.41 -2.09 39.88
C ASP A 417 23.75 -3.27 38.95
N THR A 418 24.58 -3.04 37.92
CA THR A 418 25.04 -4.09 37.00
C THR A 418 26.47 -4.51 37.31
N VAL A 419 26.69 -5.83 37.37
CA VAL A 419 28.00 -6.46 37.48
C VAL A 419 28.31 -7.14 36.17
N PHE A 420 29.37 -6.69 35.51
CA PHE A 420 29.89 -7.30 34.29
C PHE A 420 30.85 -8.44 34.62
N THR A 421 30.69 -9.56 33.93
CA THR A 421 31.41 -10.83 34.20
C THR A 421 32.03 -11.45 32.95
N PHE A 422 32.01 -10.71 31.83
CA PHE A 422 32.57 -11.11 30.53
C PHE A 422 34.10 -11.08 30.48
N TYR A 423 34.80 -10.62 31.52
CA TYR A 423 36.26 -10.54 31.50
C TYR A 423 36.90 -11.93 31.34
N GLY A 424 37.81 -12.04 30.39
CA GLY A 424 38.46 -13.29 29.97
C GLY A 424 37.65 -14.14 28.97
N VAL A 425 36.40 -13.80 28.68
CA VAL A 425 35.56 -14.53 27.72
C VAL A 425 35.87 -14.05 26.28
N PRO A 426 36.10 -14.93 25.30
CA PRO A 426 36.28 -14.52 23.91
C PRO A 426 34.95 -14.01 23.30
N PRO A 427 34.94 -12.89 22.56
CA PRO A 427 33.71 -12.31 21.98
C PRO A 427 33.10 -13.16 20.85
N ASP A 428 33.93 -13.91 20.11
CA ASP A 428 33.51 -14.68 18.92
C ASP A 428 32.99 -16.11 19.21
N ASP A 429 33.28 -16.65 20.39
CA ASP A 429 32.94 -18.04 20.77
C ASP A 429 32.44 -18.12 22.22
N ILE A 430 31.30 -17.47 22.46
CA ILE A 430 30.72 -17.37 23.80
C ILE A 430 29.98 -18.67 24.14
N ASP A 431 30.48 -19.42 25.12
CA ASP A 431 29.73 -20.56 25.67
C ASP A 431 28.37 -20.05 26.20
N PRO A 432 27.25 -20.61 25.74
CA PRO A 432 25.95 -20.04 26.02
C PRO A 432 25.52 -20.15 27.50
N ARG A 433 26.23 -20.96 28.29
CA ARG A 433 26.01 -21.15 29.72
C ARG A 433 26.66 -20.04 30.56
N LEU A 434 27.56 -19.22 29.99
CA LEU A 434 28.25 -18.18 30.72
C LEU A 434 27.38 -16.94 31.01
N TRP A 435 27.54 -16.37 32.20
CA TRP A 435 27.00 -15.06 32.53
C TRP A 435 27.92 -13.98 31.97
N LEU A 436 27.37 -13.09 31.14
CA LEU A 436 28.09 -11.91 30.61
C LEU A 436 27.94 -10.70 31.53
N HIS A 437 26.77 -10.56 32.14
CA HIS A 437 26.48 -9.58 33.17
C HIS A 437 25.32 -10.06 34.06
N VAL A 438 25.23 -9.43 35.22
CA VAL A 438 24.24 -9.73 36.25
C VAL A 438 23.74 -8.43 36.85
N LEU A 439 22.42 -8.27 36.96
CA LEU A 439 21.85 -7.16 37.73
C LEU A 439 21.77 -7.61 39.18
N CYS A 440 22.59 -7.00 40.02
CA CYS A 440 22.75 -7.33 41.41
C CYS A 440 23.17 -6.06 42.15
N PRO A 441 22.31 -5.41 42.95
CA PRO A 441 22.72 -4.27 43.76
C PRO A 441 23.82 -4.66 44.75
N ALA A 442 24.67 -3.71 45.13
CA ALA A 442 25.62 -3.92 46.22
C ALA A 442 24.87 -4.02 47.56
N GLY A 443 25.20 -5.00 48.39
CA GLY A 443 24.50 -5.20 49.66
C GLY A 443 24.82 -6.54 50.32
N ASP A 444 24.01 -6.92 51.31
CA ASP A 444 24.18 -8.20 52.00
C ASP A 444 23.87 -9.38 51.07
N PRO A 445 24.86 -10.26 50.80
CA PRO A 445 24.67 -11.47 50.01
C PRO A 445 23.48 -12.35 50.41
N ALA A 446 23.04 -12.30 51.67
CA ALA A 446 21.93 -13.11 52.16
C ALA A 446 20.55 -12.60 51.71
N THR A 447 20.43 -11.31 51.36
CA THR A 447 19.13 -10.65 51.11
C THR A 447 19.00 -10.07 49.70
N VAL A 448 20.12 -9.88 48.99
CA VAL A 448 20.13 -9.32 47.65
C VAL A 448 19.46 -10.24 46.62
N ARG A 449 18.59 -9.64 45.82
CA ARG A 449 17.97 -10.27 44.64
C ARG A 449 18.85 -10.04 43.42
N MET A 450 18.97 -11.06 42.59
CA MET A 450 19.88 -11.08 41.45
C MET A 450 19.15 -11.50 40.17
N ILE A 451 19.40 -10.82 39.06
CA ILE A 451 18.99 -11.26 37.72
C ILE A 451 20.25 -11.59 36.94
N ALA A 452 20.53 -12.89 36.73
CA ALA A 452 21.66 -13.36 35.94
C ALA A 452 21.24 -13.62 34.49
N LEU A 453 22.05 -13.21 33.51
CA LEU A 453 21.76 -13.37 32.09
C LEU A 453 22.77 -14.30 31.43
N GLN A 454 22.26 -15.33 30.76
CA GLN A 454 23.01 -16.29 29.94
C GLN A 454 22.52 -16.22 28.48
N VAL A 455 23.27 -16.76 27.52
CA VAL A 455 22.97 -16.65 26.08
C VAL A 455 21.65 -17.33 25.68
N GLY A 456 21.02 -18.10 26.58
CA GLY A 456 19.68 -18.70 26.43
C GLY A 456 18.55 -18.09 27.27
N GLY A 457 18.78 -17.04 28.08
CA GLY A 457 17.72 -16.42 28.90
C GLY A 457 18.22 -15.75 30.18
N PHE A 458 17.30 -15.33 31.05
CA PHE A 458 17.62 -14.78 32.37
C PHE A 458 17.10 -15.68 33.50
N MET A 459 17.75 -15.60 34.65
CA MET A 459 17.34 -16.27 35.88
C MET A 459 17.17 -15.22 36.97
N ILE A 460 16.02 -15.23 37.66
CA ILE A 460 15.81 -14.45 38.88
C ILE A 460 16.20 -15.34 40.06
N LEU A 461 17.20 -14.92 40.81
CA LEU A 461 17.86 -15.71 41.84
C LEU A 461 17.80 -14.96 43.18
N GLN A 462 17.42 -15.66 44.25
CA GLN A 462 17.33 -15.10 45.61
C GLN A 462 17.76 -16.13 46.65
N GLY A 463 18.26 -15.68 47.80
CA GLY A 463 18.61 -16.55 48.93
C GLY A 463 19.59 -17.68 48.54
N GLU A 464 19.29 -18.91 48.94
CA GLU A 464 20.14 -20.08 48.65
C GLU A 464 20.26 -20.42 47.16
N GLU A 465 19.23 -20.14 46.34
CA GLU A 465 19.27 -20.43 44.90
C GLU A 465 20.36 -19.63 44.20
N ARG A 466 20.59 -18.40 44.67
CA ARG A 466 21.66 -17.51 44.19
C ARG A 466 23.04 -18.11 44.43
N LEU A 467 23.29 -18.63 45.64
CA LEU A 467 24.56 -19.24 46.01
C LEU A 467 24.83 -20.52 45.20
N LYS A 468 23.80 -21.36 45.01
CA LYS A 468 23.89 -22.57 44.17
C LYS A 468 24.16 -22.23 42.71
N ALA A 469 23.48 -21.20 42.17
CA ALA A 469 23.69 -20.75 40.80
C ALA A 469 25.09 -20.15 40.58
N LEU A 470 25.60 -19.35 41.54
CA LEU A 470 26.96 -18.82 41.49
C LEU A 470 28.01 -19.94 41.54
N ALA A 471 27.82 -20.95 42.41
CA ALA A 471 28.70 -22.11 42.47
C ALA A 471 28.69 -22.90 41.14
N ALA A 472 27.52 -23.11 40.53
CA ALA A 472 27.39 -23.75 39.22
C ALA A 472 28.09 -22.93 38.13
N GLN A 473 27.93 -21.61 38.14
CA GLN A 473 28.59 -20.71 37.21
C GLN A 473 30.12 -20.78 37.34
N ASN A 474 30.64 -20.88 38.56
CA ASN A 474 32.07 -21.00 38.81
C ASN A 474 32.63 -22.35 38.36
N LEU A 475 31.85 -23.44 38.42
CA LEU A 475 32.26 -24.73 37.83
C LEU A 475 32.41 -24.64 36.31
N ILE A 476 31.46 -23.98 35.63
CA ILE A 476 31.52 -23.74 34.17
C ILE A 476 32.72 -22.87 33.82
N ARG A 477 32.98 -21.80 34.59
CA ARG A 477 34.14 -20.94 34.36
C ARG A 477 35.45 -21.70 34.49
N VAL A 478 35.59 -22.55 35.51
CA VAL A 478 36.78 -23.40 35.68
C VAL A 478 36.93 -24.42 34.55
N GLU A 479 35.84 -25.03 34.07
CA GLU A 479 35.81 -25.92 32.89
C GLU A 479 36.38 -25.22 31.64
N LEU A 480 36.08 -23.94 31.48
CA LEU A 480 36.50 -23.11 30.35
C LEU A 480 37.83 -22.37 30.58
N GLY A 481 38.55 -22.65 31.69
CA GLY A 481 39.83 -22.02 32.00
C GLY A 481 39.75 -20.55 32.47
N LEU A 482 38.57 -20.10 32.89
CA LEU A 482 38.31 -18.76 33.42
C LEU A 482 38.40 -18.73 34.96
N GLU A 483 38.78 -17.58 35.52
CA GLU A 483 38.80 -17.41 36.98
C GLU A 483 37.37 -17.43 37.57
N PRO A 484 37.16 -18.05 38.75
CA PRO A 484 35.88 -18.03 39.45
C PRO A 484 35.41 -16.61 39.79
N LEU A 485 34.11 -16.36 39.65
CA LEU A 485 33.50 -15.09 40.03
C LEU A 485 33.42 -14.95 41.56
N PRO A 486 33.77 -13.78 42.11
CA PRO A 486 33.39 -13.41 43.47
C PRO A 486 31.87 -13.21 43.56
N ASP A 487 31.33 -13.13 44.78
CA ASP A 487 29.91 -12.85 44.97
C ASP A 487 29.53 -11.48 44.37
N PRO A 488 28.62 -11.40 43.39
CA PRO A 488 28.28 -10.13 42.75
C PRO A 488 27.80 -9.05 43.74
N ALA A 489 27.19 -9.43 44.87
CA ALA A 489 26.71 -8.49 45.88
C ALA A 489 27.84 -7.78 46.65
N THR A 490 29.05 -8.36 46.69
CA THR A 490 30.21 -7.82 47.44
C THR A 490 31.19 -7.04 46.57
N ILE A 491 31.01 -7.05 45.25
CA ILE A 491 31.87 -6.31 44.33
C ILE A 491 31.58 -4.81 44.47
N GLU A 492 32.58 -4.01 44.83
CA GLU A 492 32.47 -2.55 44.85
C GLU A 492 32.58 -1.96 43.44
N GLY A 493 31.95 -0.80 43.22
CA GLY A 493 32.10 -0.04 41.99
C GLY A 493 33.50 0.56 41.90
N TYR A 494 34.31 0.09 40.96
CA TYR A 494 35.68 0.61 40.74
C TYR A 494 35.70 2.09 40.37
N TYR A 495 34.62 2.57 39.75
CA TYR A 495 34.45 3.93 39.22
C TYR A 495 33.69 4.86 40.14
N GLU A 496 33.12 4.30 41.22
CA GLU A 496 32.31 5.02 42.21
C GLU A 496 33.15 5.53 43.38
N LYS A 497 34.47 5.25 43.39
CA LYS A 497 35.39 5.74 44.43
C LYS A 497 35.68 7.24 44.20
N PRO A 498 35.72 8.04 45.27
CA PRO A 498 35.87 9.50 45.19
C PRO A 498 37.26 9.96 44.71
#